data_AF-A0A9P3CT56-F1
#
_entry.id   AF-A0A9P3CT56-F1
#
_cell.length_a   1.000
_cell.length_b   1.000
_cell.length_c   1.000
_cell.angle_alpha   90.00
_cell.angle_beta   90.00
_cell.angle_gamma   90.00
#
_symmetry.space_group_name_H-M   'P 1'
#
loop_
_entity.id
_entity.type
_entity.pdbx_description
1 polymer ?
#
loop_
_entity_poly.entity_id
_entity_poly.type
_entity_poly.pdbx_seq_one_letter_code
_entity_poly.pdbx_strand_id
1 'polypeptide(L)'
;MVLSERNPNVDAALARADNAATELIKSNDENVRQKKPPKSSKSAKSSKSSSSPQPKSKKAQPKGPTAADLSTINLPGEEDETVPIYLTAADVRKQIKQYLSHTKIAKTAFARELNELMPETKIEVRQMDRFLKATGPKGAGHNPVFYAGYVFFEKKRIRDGKKMTAKREEMEKIWKKSGGVPRNSPGYVFCVKGDKPWIDTYGREGIWSQKTGNSVVKQY
;
A
#
# COMPACT_ATOMS: atom_id res chain seq x y z
N MET A 1 38.66 -26.13 -42.99
CA MET A 1 38.32 -26.44 -41.59
C MET A 1 39.24 -25.60 -40.71
N VAL A 2 38.73 -24.57 -40.06
CA VAL A 2 39.51 -23.69 -39.18
C VAL A 2 39.11 -24.01 -37.74
N LEU A 3 40.04 -24.60 -36.98
CA LEU A 3 39.93 -24.81 -35.54
C LEU A 3 40.35 -23.50 -34.85
N SER A 4 39.40 -22.75 -34.29
CA SER A 4 39.68 -21.55 -33.50
C SER A 4 40.11 -21.93 -32.08
N GLU A 5 41.32 -21.53 -31.71
CA GLU A 5 41.94 -21.72 -30.41
C GLU A 5 41.15 -21.02 -29.29
N ARG A 6 40.87 -21.73 -28.19
CA ARG A 6 40.18 -21.18 -27.01
C ARG A 6 41.21 -20.50 -26.10
N ASN A 7 40.99 -19.22 -25.82
CA ASN A 7 41.81 -18.44 -24.90
C ASN A 7 41.54 -18.84 -23.44
N PRO A 8 42.53 -19.32 -22.66
CA PRO A 8 42.33 -19.86 -21.30
C PRO A 8 42.04 -18.82 -20.21
N ASN A 9 42.06 -17.52 -20.53
CA ASN A 9 41.92 -16.46 -19.53
C ASN A 9 40.44 -16.10 -19.23
N VAL A 10 39.52 -16.40 -20.14
CA VAL A 10 38.08 -16.12 -19.95
C VAL A 10 37.39 -17.16 -19.06
N ASP A 11 37.80 -18.43 -19.12
CA ASP A 11 37.25 -19.50 -18.26
C ASP A 11 37.64 -19.32 -16.79
N ALA A 12 38.85 -18.81 -16.52
CA ALA A 12 39.33 -18.56 -15.16
C ALA A 12 38.60 -17.38 -14.47
N ALA A 13 38.10 -16.41 -15.25
CA ALA A 13 37.31 -15.30 -14.73
C ALA A 13 35.88 -15.74 -14.38
N LEU A 14 35.28 -16.62 -15.19
CA LEU A 14 33.94 -17.16 -14.93
C LEU A 14 33.93 -18.06 -13.67
N ALA A 15 34.96 -18.90 -13.51
CA ALA A 15 35.10 -19.76 -12.32
C ALA A 15 35.32 -18.99 -11.00
N ARG A 16 35.82 -17.75 -11.04
CA ARG A 16 35.93 -16.88 -9.85
C ARG A 16 34.60 -16.23 -9.47
N ALA A 17 33.73 -15.94 -10.44
CA ALA A 17 32.42 -15.34 -10.19
C ALA A 17 31.44 -16.34 -9.53
N ASP A 18 31.48 -17.61 -9.94
CA ASP A 18 30.58 -18.64 -9.41
C ASP A 18 30.89 -19.05 -7.96
N ASN A 19 32.17 -19.01 -7.57
CA ASN A 19 32.60 -19.25 -6.18
C ASN A 19 32.23 -18.10 -5.23
N ALA A 20 32.20 -16.86 -5.72
CA ALA A 20 31.76 -15.70 -4.92
C ALA A 20 30.23 -15.72 -4.68
N ALA A 21 29.45 -16.20 -5.64
CA ALA A 21 28.00 -16.35 -5.49
C ALA A 21 27.61 -17.46 -4.49
N THR A 22 28.42 -18.53 -4.37
CA THR A 22 28.15 -19.63 -3.45
C THR A 22 28.52 -19.33 -2.00
N GLU A 23 29.54 -18.49 -1.75
CA GLU A 23 29.90 -18.02 -0.40
C GLU A 23 28.82 -17.10 0.22
N LEU A 24 28.14 -16.30 -0.61
CA LEU A 24 27.11 -15.36 -0.14
C LEU A 24 25.77 -16.04 0.23
N ILE A 25 25.52 -17.24 -0.29
CA ILE A 25 24.34 -18.05 0.03
C ILE A 25 24.53 -18.80 1.37
N LYS A 26 25.75 -19.25 1.69
CA LYS A 26 26.05 -19.93 2.96
C LYS A 26 25.92 -19.02 4.19
N SER A 27 26.25 -17.72 4.08
CA SER A 27 26.17 -16.79 5.22
C SER A 27 24.74 -16.42 5.64
N ASN A 28 23.74 -16.63 4.77
CA ASN A 28 22.33 -16.31 5.08
C ASN A 28 21.53 -17.48 5.68
N ASP A 29 22.00 -18.73 5.52
CA ASP A 29 21.30 -19.92 6.01
C ASP A 29 21.60 -20.24 7.49
N GLU A 30 22.74 -19.80 8.04
CA GLU A 30 23.06 -20.00 9.46
C GLU A 30 22.26 -19.12 10.42
N ASN A 31 21.68 -18.00 9.95
CA ASN A 31 20.96 -17.06 10.82
C ASN A 31 19.48 -17.44 11.09
N VAL A 32 18.99 -18.55 10.53
CA VAL A 32 17.57 -18.97 10.63
C VAL A 32 17.34 -20.14 11.59
N ARG A 33 18.39 -20.75 12.17
CA ARG A 33 18.25 -22.04 12.88
C ARG A 33 18.18 -22.02 14.41
N GLN A 34 17.98 -20.88 15.06
CA GLN A 34 17.76 -20.84 16.51
C GLN A 34 16.44 -20.18 16.92
N LYS A 35 15.38 -20.99 17.03
CA LYS A 35 14.34 -20.90 18.08
C LYS A 35 13.38 -22.09 17.98
N LYS A 36 13.58 -23.10 18.84
CA LYS A 36 12.57 -24.14 19.17
C LYS A 36 11.88 -23.80 20.50
N PRO A 37 10.64 -24.28 20.74
CA PRO A 37 9.72 -23.82 21.80
C PRO A 37 9.83 -24.66 23.08
N PRO A 38 9.15 -24.26 24.19
CA PRO A 38 8.57 -25.30 25.04
C PRO A 38 7.14 -25.05 25.53
N LYS A 39 6.48 -26.19 25.75
CA LYS A 39 5.16 -26.46 26.34
C LYS A 39 5.14 -26.24 27.87
N SER A 40 3.91 -26.02 28.35
CA SER A 40 3.35 -26.11 29.71
C SER A 40 4.10 -26.89 30.81
N SER A 41 4.16 -26.29 32.01
CA SER A 41 3.98 -27.03 33.29
C SER A 41 3.62 -26.11 34.48
N LYS A 42 2.49 -26.45 35.13
CA LYS A 42 2.13 -26.35 36.56
C LYS A 42 2.54 -25.13 37.42
N SER A 43 1.48 -24.41 37.81
CA SER A 43 1.14 -23.88 39.14
C SER A 43 2.01 -24.26 40.35
N ALA A 44 2.55 -23.24 41.04
CA ALA A 44 2.76 -23.15 42.49
C ALA A 44 2.95 -21.67 42.89
N LYS A 45 2.85 -21.37 44.19
CA LYS A 45 2.28 -20.15 44.82
C LYS A 45 3.33 -19.25 45.50
N SER A 46 2.97 -17.97 45.71
CA SER A 46 3.59 -16.94 46.60
C SER A 46 4.91 -16.31 46.07
N SER A 47 5.27 -15.04 46.28
CA SER A 47 4.88 -13.99 47.24
C SER A 47 5.33 -12.59 46.71
N LYS A 48 4.82 -11.51 47.33
CA LYS A 48 5.07 -10.07 47.09
C LYS A 48 6.55 -9.67 46.96
N SER A 49 6.85 -8.71 46.08
CA SER A 49 7.52 -7.45 46.45
C SER A 49 7.61 -6.45 45.29
N SER A 50 7.54 -5.19 45.68
CA SER A 50 7.43 -3.94 44.93
C SER A 50 8.70 -3.56 44.15
N SER A 51 8.54 -3.17 42.89
CA SER A 51 9.39 -2.12 42.29
C SER A 51 8.67 -1.44 41.12
N SER A 52 8.34 -0.17 41.32
CA SER A 52 7.77 0.72 40.31
C SER A 52 8.83 0.99 39.23
N PRO A 53 8.58 0.76 37.93
CA PRO A 53 9.51 1.18 36.89
C PRO A 53 9.30 2.66 36.59
N GLN A 54 10.34 3.47 36.82
CA GLN A 54 10.42 4.86 36.35
C GLN A 54 10.09 4.96 34.84
N PRO A 55 9.41 6.03 34.40
CA PRO A 55 9.05 6.21 33.01
C PRO A 55 10.32 6.43 32.18
N LYS A 56 10.66 5.44 31.34
CA LYS A 56 11.64 5.59 30.27
C LYS A 56 11.27 6.81 29.43
N SER A 57 12.22 7.74 29.28
CA SER A 57 12.08 8.93 28.44
C SER A 57 11.61 8.53 27.04
N LYS A 58 10.38 8.92 26.70
CA LYS A 58 9.82 8.69 25.37
C LYS A 58 10.63 9.54 24.39
N LYS A 59 11.46 8.90 23.56
CA LYS A 59 11.99 9.52 22.34
C LYS A 59 10.84 10.23 21.62
N ALA A 60 11.05 11.50 21.27
CA ALA A 60 10.08 12.31 20.54
C ALA A 60 9.64 11.53 19.31
N GLN A 61 8.37 11.14 19.26
CA GLN A 61 7.83 10.43 18.11
C GLN A 61 7.74 11.40 16.94
N PRO A 62 8.04 10.98 15.70
CA PRO A 62 7.87 11.84 14.54
C PRO A 62 6.39 12.20 14.40
N LYS A 63 6.03 13.44 14.73
CA LYS A 63 4.69 13.97 14.48
C LYS A 63 4.51 14.11 12.97
N GLY A 64 3.45 13.50 12.43
CA GLY A 64 3.10 13.69 11.03
C GLY A 64 2.56 15.10 10.75
N PRO A 65 2.41 15.50 9.47
CA PRO A 65 1.59 16.64 9.09
C PRO A 65 0.22 16.58 9.76
N THR A 66 -0.20 17.70 10.33
CA THR A 66 -1.57 17.92 10.78
C THR A 66 -2.43 18.47 9.64
N ALA A 67 -3.76 18.44 9.79
CA ALA A 67 -4.67 19.06 8.82
C ALA A 67 -4.39 20.56 8.66
N ALA A 68 -4.05 21.25 9.76
CA ALA A 68 -3.66 22.66 9.75
C ALA A 68 -2.41 22.93 8.89
N ASP A 69 -1.44 22.01 8.85
CA ASP A 69 -0.26 22.15 7.98
C ASP A 69 -0.59 22.00 6.48
N LEU A 70 -1.74 21.37 6.18
CA LEU A 70 -2.18 21.05 4.82
C LEU A 70 -3.26 22.01 4.31
N SER A 71 -3.90 22.80 5.19
CA SER A 71 -4.98 23.73 4.81
C SER A 71 -4.52 24.85 3.88
N THR A 72 -3.24 25.21 3.89
CA THR A 72 -2.66 26.21 2.98
C THR A 72 -2.63 25.75 1.52
N ILE A 73 -2.70 24.44 1.26
CA ILE A 73 -2.64 23.87 -0.08
C ILE A 73 -4.05 23.51 -0.51
N ASN A 74 -4.55 24.15 -1.57
CA ASN A 74 -5.86 23.84 -2.14
C ASN A 74 -5.71 23.02 -3.43
N LEU A 75 -6.50 21.96 -3.57
CA LEU A 75 -6.58 21.18 -4.81
C LEU A 75 -7.79 21.64 -5.67
N PRO A 76 -7.69 21.58 -7.01
CA PRO A 76 -8.81 21.92 -7.87
C PRO A 76 -9.96 20.92 -7.68
N GLY A 77 -11.16 21.42 -7.34
CA GLY A 77 -12.35 20.60 -7.04
C GLY A 77 -12.42 20.10 -5.60
N GLU A 78 -11.60 20.62 -4.69
CA GLU A 78 -11.63 20.23 -3.28
C GLU A 78 -12.90 20.72 -2.56
N GLU A 79 -13.37 21.92 -2.90
CA GLU A 79 -14.57 22.56 -2.32
C GLU A 79 -15.83 21.72 -2.54
N ASP A 80 -15.98 21.13 -3.74
CA ASP A 80 -17.12 20.28 -4.11
C ASP A 80 -16.83 18.78 -3.94
N GLU A 81 -15.70 18.41 -3.34
CA GLU A 81 -15.22 17.02 -3.20
C GLU A 81 -15.06 16.24 -4.53
N THR A 82 -14.89 16.95 -5.64
CA THR A 82 -14.79 16.42 -7.02
C THR A 82 -13.37 16.15 -7.50
N VAL A 83 -12.34 16.26 -6.62
CA VAL A 83 -10.94 16.06 -7.03
C VAL A 83 -10.75 14.67 -7.69
N PRO A 84 -10.21 14.63 -8.92
CA PRO A 84 -9.91 13.38 -9.63
C PRO A 84 -8.89 12.51 -8.88
N ILE A 85 -9.22 11.22 -8.71
CA ILE A 85 -8.36 10.26 -8.02
C ILE A 85 -7.54 9.46 -9.04
N TYR A 86 -6.21 9.52 -8.96
CA TYR A 86 -5.30 8.76 -9.82
C TYR A 86 -4.49 7.70 -9.07
N LEU A 87 -5.02 7.20 -7.96
CA LEU A 87 -4.45 6.11 -7.18
C LEU A 87 -5.51 5.04 -6.97
N THR A 88 -5.10 3.78 -6.90
CA THR A 88 -6.04 2.71 -6.55
C THR A 88 -6.34 2.72 -5.05
N ALA A 89 -7.48 2.16 -4.65
CA ALA A 89 -7.81 2.04 -3.23
C ALA A 89 -6.77 1.21 -2.47
N ALA A 90 -6.14 0.23 -3.13
CA ALA A 90 -5.04 -0.54 -2.57
C ALA A 90 -3.81 0.33 -2.25
N ASP A 91 -3.46 1.27 -3.14
CA ASP A 91 -2.32 2.16 -2.94
C ASP A 91 -2.59 3.16 -1.80
N VAL A 92 -3.79 3.75 -1.76
CA VAL A 92 -4.19 4.65 -0.67
C VAL A 92 -4.18 3.91 0.67
N ARG A 93 -4.69 2.67 0.72
CA ARG A 93 -4.59 1.83 1.94
C ARG A 93 -3.14 1.61 2.37
N LYS A 94 -2.23 1.37 1.42
CA LYS A 94 -0.80 1.20 1.71
C LYS A 94 -0.21 2.49 2.28
N GLN A 95 -0.53 3.65 1.70
CA GLN A 95 -0.10 4.95 2.21
C GLN A 95 -0.62 5.22 3.63
N ILE A 96 -1.91 4.96 3.91
CA ILE A 96 -2.47 5.11 5.26
C ILE A 96 -1.76 4.18 6.25
N LYS A 97 -1.59 2.90 5.93
CA LYS A 97 -0.91 1.94 6.81
C LYS A 97 0.53 2.37 7.11
N GLN A 98 1.26 2.79 6.08
CA GLN A 98 2.63 3.29 6.23
C GLN A 98 2.66 4.55 7.10
N TYR A 99 1.75 5.50 6.86
CA TYR A 99 1.63 6.72 7.65
C TYR A 99 1.40 6.42 9.13
N LEU A 100 0.37 5.64 9.46
CA LEU A 100 0.05 5.27 10.83
C LEU A 100 1.21 4.52 11.51
N SER A 101 1.92 3.66 10.78
CA SER A 101 3.08 2.95 11.33
C SER A 101 4.26 3.86 11.63
N HIS A 102 4.51 4.86 10.78
CA HIS A 102 5.64 5.77 10.90
C HIS A 102 5.40 6.84 11.97
N THR A 103 4.22 7.45 11.99
CA THR A 103 3.86 8.52 12.92
C THR A 103 3.38 8.01 14.27
N LYS A 104 2.99 6.73 14.34
CA LYS A 104 2.37 6.09 15.53
C LYS A 104 1.12 6.82 16.03
N ILE A 105 0.46 7.57 15.15
CA ILE A 105 -0.81 8.22 15.44
C ILE A 105 -1.92 7.15 15.49
N ALA A 106 -2.85 7.30 16.42
CA ALA A 106 -4.01 6.42 16.49
C ALA A 106 -4.94 6.65 15.29
N LYS A 107 -5.61 5.58 14.81
CA LYS A 107 -6.58 5.68 13.71
C LYS A 107 -7.67 6.72 13.96
N THR A 108 -8.09 6.85 15.22
CA THR A 108 -9.09 7.83 15.68
C THR A 108 -8.63 9.27 15.49
N ALA A 109 -7.36 9.56 15.78
CA ALA A 109 -6.77 10.88 15.59
C ALA A 109 -6.61 11.19 14.10
N PHE A 110 -6.14 10.23 13.30
CA PHE A 110 -6.04 10.41 11.85
C PHE A 110 -7.42 10.62 11.20
N ALA A 111 -8.46 9.92 11.65
CA ALA A 111 -9.83 10.16 11.16
C ALA A 111 -10.33 11.59 11.46
N ARG A 112 -9.92 12.19 12.57
CA ARG A 112 -10.22 13.59 12.90
C ARG A 112 -9.50 14.56 11.96
N GLU A 113 -8.21 14.31 11.71
CA GLU A 113 -7.43 15.11 10.73
C GLU A 113 -8.06 15.05 9.34
N LEU A 114 -8.55 13.88 8.90
CA LEU A 114 -9.25 13.76 7.63
C LEU A 114 -10.58 14.54 7.63
N ASN A 115 -11.34 14.52 8.72
CA ASN A 115 -12.59 15.27 8.82
C ASN A 115 -12.39 16.78 8.74
N GLU A 116 -11.26 17.29 9.22
CA GLU A 116 -10.95 18.72 9.17
C GLU A 116 -10.58 19.19 7.76
N LEU A 117 -10.14 18.28 6.88
CA LEU A 117 -9.86 18.57 5.47
C LEU A 117 -11.08 18.43 4.56
N MET A 118 -12.17 17.86 5.07
CA MET A 118 -13.33 17.51 4.27
C MET A 118 -14.46 18.50 4.53
N PRO A 119 -14.98 19.20 3.50
CA PRO A 119 -16.00 20.23 3.70
C PRO A 119 -17.36 19.63 4.09
N GLU A 120 -17.77 18.52 3.48
CA GLU A 120 -19.10 17.94 3.69
C GLU A 120 -19.04 16.54 4.30
N THR A 121 -18.17 15.68 3.76
CA THR A 121 -18.16 14.25 4.08
C THR A 121 -17.51 13.97 5.43
N LYS A 122 -18.32 13.48 6.37
CA LYS A 122 -17.86 13.02 7.69
C LYS A 122 -17.39 11.56 7.64
N ILE A 123 -16.20 11.35 8.16
CA ILE A 123 -15.50 10.07 8.24
C ILE A 123 -15.58 9.54 9.66
N GLU A 124 -16.18 8.37 9.78
CA GLU A 124 -16.20 7.62 11.02
C GLU A 124 -15.00 6.67 11.13
N VAL A 125 -14.58 6.39 12.36
CA VAL A 125 -13.51 5.43 12.65
C VAL A 125 -13.86 4.02 12.15
N ARG A 126 -15.14 3.64 12.19
CA ARG A 126 -15.63 2.36 11.64
C ARG A 126 -15.41 2.26 10.14
N GLN A 127 -15.58 3.37 9.40
CA GLN A 127 -15.32 3.42 7.97
C GLN A 127 -13.83 3.30 7.68
N MET A 128 -12.98 3.94 8.47
CA MET A 128 -11.51 3.78 8.41
C MET A 128 -11.10 2.31 8.59
N ASP A 129 -11.64 1.63 9.60
CA ASP A 129 -11.33 0.22 9.84
C ASP A 129 -11.82 -0.70 8.71
N ARG A 130 -13.02 -0.47 8.18
CA ARG A 130 -13.55 -1.20 7.02
C ARG A 130 -12.67 -1.00 5.79
N PHE A 131 -12.26 0.24 5.53
CA PHE A 131 -11.37 0.56 4.43
C PHE A 131 -10.05 -0.19 4.57
N LEU A 132 -9.39 -0.11 5.72
CA LEU A 132 -8.08 -0.75 5.94
C LEU A 132 -8.08 -2.29 5.86
N LYS A 133 -9.24 -2.92 6.15
CA LYS A 133 -9.47 -4.37 6.03
C LYS A 133 -9.82 -4.80 4.60
N ALA A 134 -10.25 -3.89 3.74
CA ALA A 134 -10.61 -4.22 2.36
C ALA A 134 -9.41 -4.71 1.53
N THR A 135 -9.71 -5.53 0.54
CA THR A 135 -8.72 -6.16 -0.35
C THR A 135 -9.00 -5.82 -1.82
N GLY A 136 -7.98 -5.96 -2.67
CA GLY A 136 -8.09 -5.74 -4.12
C GLY A 136 -7.99 -4.27 -4.57
N PRO A 137 -7.71 -4.01 -5.86
CA PRO A 137 -7.41 -2.67 -6.37
C PRO A 137 -8.55 -1.64 -6.18
N LYS A 138 -9.81 -2.06 -6.40
CA LYS A 138 -11.03 -1.24 -6.18
C LYS A 138 -11.70 -1.46 -4.82
N GLY A 139 -11.15 -2.32 -3.95
CA GLY A 139 -11.79 -2.68 -2.70
C GLY A 139 -12.11 -1.45 -1.85
N ALA A 140 -13.37 -1.31 -1.43
CA ALA A 140 -13.85 -0.17 -0.66
C ALA A 140 -13.61 1.22 -1.32
N GLY A 141 -13.64 1.30 -2.66
CA GLY A 141 -13.54 2.58 -3.39
C GLY A 141 -14.68 3.58 -3.11
N HIS A 142 -15.82 3.09 -2.63
CA HIS A 142 -16.96 3.92 -2.17
C HIS A 142 -16.85 4.45 -0.78
N ASN A 143 -15.84 4.00 -0.04
CA ASN A 143 -15.67 4.47 1.32
C ASN A 143 -15.14 5.91 1.29
N PRO A 144 -15.73 6.85 2.06
CA PRO A 144 -15.29 8.24 2.08
C PRO A 144 -13.80 8.40 2.46
N VAL A 145 -13.26 7.45 3.23
CA VAL A 145 -11.83 7.39 3.59
C VAL A 145 -10.93 7.31 2.37
N PHE A 146 -11.38 6.68 1.28
CA PHE A 146 -10.58 6.56 0.06
C PHE A 146 -10.28 7.94 -0.52
N TYR A 147 -11.32 8.77 -0.65
CA TYR A 147 -11.19 10.12 -1.18
C TYR A 147 -10.38 11.02 -0.24
N ALA A 148 -10.79 11.10 1.03
CA ALA A 148 -10.13 11.96 1.99
C ALA A 148 -8.66 11.58 2.20
N GLY A 149 -8.37 10.27 2.24
CA GLY A 149 -7.00 9.77 2.31
C GLY A 149 -6.18 10.17 1.09
N TYR A 150 -6.74 10.09 -0.12
CA TYR A 150 -6.08 10.56 -1.34
C TYR A 150 -5.76 12.05 -1.28
N VAL A 151 -6.74 12.90 -0.93
CA VAL A 151 -6.55 14.36 -0.78
C VAL A 151 -5.46 14.66 0.25
N PHE A 152 -5.50 14.01 1.42
CA PHE A 152 -4.48 14.19 2.47
C PHE A 152 -3.07 13.88 1.96
N PHE A 153 -2.87 12.72 1.32
CA PHE A 153 -1.54 12.35 0.82
C PHE A 153 -1.11 13.19 -0.37
N GLU A 154 -2.06 13.69 -1.15
CA GLU A 154 -1.77 14.57 -2.27
C GLU A 154 -1.27 15.93 -1.81
N LYS A 155 -1.97 16.56 -0.87
CA LYS A 155 -1.51 17.78 -0.21
C LYS A 155 -0.17 17.57 0.46
N LYS A 156 0.00 16.46 1.19
CA LYS A 156 1.28 16.10 1.81
C LYS A 156 2.41 15.96 0.79
N ARG A 157 2.14 15.40 -0.40
CA ARG A 157 3.13 15.28 -1.48
C ARG A 157 3.55 16.64 -2.02
N ILE A 158 2.58 17.54 -2.25
CA ILE A 158 2.83 18.91 -2.72
C ILE A 158 3.67 19.67 -1.69
N ARG A 159 3.28 19.60 -0.40
CA ARG A 159 4.03 20.19 0.71
C ARG A 159 5.47 19.68 0.79
N ASP A 160 5.66 18.36 0.68
CA ASP A 160 6.98 17.73 0.74
C ASP A 160 7.78 17.91 -0.57
N GLY A 161 7.24 18.55 -1.62
CA GLY A 161 7.90 18.74 -2.92
C GLY A 161 8.20 17.45 -3.68
N LYS A 162 7.48 16.36 -3.38
CA LYS A 162 7.77 15.03 -3.95
C LYS A 162 7.22 14.89 -5.37
N LYS A 163 8.02 14.31 -6.26
CA LYS A 163 7.59 13.95 -7.62
C LYS A 163 6.47 12.90 -7.59
N MET A 164 5.71 12.82 -8.67
CA MET A 164 4.73 11.75 -8.84
C MET A 164 5.43 10.40 -8.98
N THR A 165 4.76 9.34 -8.55
CA THR A 165 5.25 7.97 -8.74
C THR A 165 4.94 7.50 -10.15
N ALA A 166 5.79 6.63 -10.73
CA ALA A 166 5.57 6.08 -12.07
C ALA A 166 4.16 5.45 -12.23
N LYS A 167 3.70 4.71 -11.21
CA LYS A 167 2.35 4.14 -11.19
C LYS A 167 1.25 5.22 -11.31
N ARG A 168 1.45 6.40 -10.73
CA ARG A 168 0.49 7.49 -10.83
C ARG A 168 0.43 8.07 -12.23
N GLU A 169 1.58 8.23 -12.89
CA GLU A 169 1.63 8.70 -14.28
C GLU A 169 0.90 7.73 -15.22
N GLU A 170 1.03 6.43 -15.00
CA GLU A 170 0.28 5.41 -15.72
C GLU A 170 -1.22 5.44 -15.41
N MET A 171 -1.58 5.58 -14.13
CA MET A 171 -2.98 5.74 -13.71
C MET A 171 -3.63 6.98 -14.33
N GLU A 172 -2.89 8.09 -14.44
CA GLU A 172 -3.38 9.28 -15.12
C GLU A 172 -3.61 8.99 -16.61
N LYS A 173 -2.66 8.37 -17.32
CA LYS A 173 -2.85 7.98 -18.73
C LYS A 173 -4.09 7.11 -18.94
N ILE A 174 -4.39 6.20 -18.01
CA ILE A 174 -5.53 5.28 -18.10
C ILE A 174 -6.85 5.98 -17.74
N TRP A 175 -6.91 6.68 -16.62
CA TRP A 175 -8.15 7.17 -16.00
C TRP A 175 -8.44 8.66 -16.28
N LYS A 176 -7.56 9.39 -16.96
CA LYS A 176 -7.78 10.80 -17.30
C LYS A 176 -9.03 11.02 -18.15
N LYS A 177 -9.37 10.08 -19.04
CA LYS A 177 -10.57 10.15 -19.87
C LYS A 177 -11.87 10.07 -19.05
N SER A 178 -11.86 9.34 -17.95
CA SER A 178 -13.02 9.12 -17.08
C SER A 178 -13.06 10.06 -15.87
N GLY A 179 -12.13 11.03 -15.77
CA GLY A 179 -12.04 11.93 -14.60
C GLY A 179 -11.48 11.26 -13.34
N GLY A 180 -10.72 10.17 -13.48
CA GLY A 180 -10.13 9.44 -12.36
C GLY A 180 -10.82 8.10 -12.07
N VAL A 181 -10.36 7.44 -11.00
CA VAL A 181 -10.89 6.15 -10.55
C VAL A 181 -12.30 6.36 -9.97
N PRO A 182 -13.31 5.58 -10.41
CA PRO A 182 -14.66 5.72 -9.91
C PRO A 182 -14.73 5.38 -8.42
N ARG A 183 -15.44 6.23 -7.65
CA ARG A 183 -15.71 5.97 -6.24
C ARG A 183 -16.89 5.04 -6.02
N ASN A 184 -17.65 4.66 -7.04
CA ASN A 184 -18.85 3.84 -6.80
C ASN A 184 -18.51 2.42 -6.31
N SER A 185 -19.43 1.84 -5.56
CA SER A 185 -19.33 0.42 -5.17
C SER A 185 -19.20 -0.46 -6.42
N PRO A 186 -18.41 -1.55 -6.36
CA PRO A 186 -18.36 -2.48 -7.47
C PRO A 186 -19.77 -3.03 -7.70
N GLY A 187 -20.31 -2.79 -8.90
CA GLY A 187 -21.61 -3.33 -9.31
C GLY A 187 -21.53 -4.83 -9.60
N TYR A 188 -22.69 -5.44 -9.79
CA TYR A 188 -22.76 -6.82 -10.28
C TYR A 188 -22.21 -6.90 -11.71
N VAL A 189 -21.37 -7.90 -11.96
CA VAL A 189 -20.86 -8.21 -13.31
C VAL A 189 -21.50 -9.51 -13.77
N PHE A 190 -22.39 -9.42 -14.76
CA PHE A 190 -22.97 -10.59 -15.40
C PHE A 190 -21.97 -11.16 -16.41
N CYS A 191 -21.64 -12.44 -16.25
CA CYS A 191 -20.73 -13.17 -17.14
C CYS A 191 -21.48 -14.32 -17.80
N VAL A 192 -21.19 -14.58 -19.08
CA VAL A 192 -21.70 -15.77 -19.78
C VAL A 192 -21.02 -17.02 -19.20
N LYS A 193 -21.70 -18.16 -19.23
CA LYS A 193 -21.16 -19.44 -18.73
C LYS A 193 -19.80 -19.76 -19.41
N GLY A 194 -18.74 -19.81 -18.60
CA GLY A 194 -17.36 -20.07 -19.04
C GLY A 194 -16.44 -18.85 -18.98
N ASP A 195 -17.01 -17.65 -18.99
CA ASP A 195 -16.24 -16.41 -18.87
C ASP A 195 -15.91 -16.10 -17.40
N LYS A 196 -14.79 -15.38 -17.17
CA LYS A 196 -14.34 -15.02 -15.82
C LYS A 196 -14.12 -13.52 -15.71
N PRO A 197 -14.72 -12.84 -14.70
CA PRO A 197 -14.39 -11.46 -14.42
C PRO A 197 -12.98 -11.35 -13.87
N TRP A 198 -12.27 -10.30 -14.25
CA TRP A 198 -10.94 -10.00 -13.74
C TRP A 198 -10.82 -8.51 -13.45
N ILE A 199 -9.92 -8.18 -12.51
CA ILE A 199 -9.58 -6.79 -12.16
C ILE A 199 -8.07 -6.64 -12.23
N ASP A 200 -7.61 -5.66 -13.00
CA ASP A 200 -6.20 -5.30 -13.13
C ASP A 200 -5.68 -4.62 -11.86
N THR A 201 -4.36 -4.61 -11.70
CA THR A 201 -3.59 -3.82 -10.73
C THR A 201 -3.92 -2.33 -10.74
N TYR A 202 -4.37 -1.78 -11.88
CA TYR A 202 -4.82 -0.40 -12.06
C TYR A 202 -6.32 -0.19 -11.78
N GLY A 203 -7.03 -1.24 -11.37
CA GLY A 203 -8.47 -1.18 -11.08
C GLY A 203 -9.37 -1.21 -12.32
N ARG A 204 -8.85 -1.54 -13.50
CA ARG A 204 -9.71 -1.80 -14.66
C ARG A 204 -10.41 -3.13 -14.48
N GLU A 205 -11.68 -3.21 -14.82
CA GLU A 205 -12.44 -4.45 -14.79
C GLU A 205 -12.73 -4.92 -16.21
N GLY A 206 -12.77 -6.22 -16.40
CA GLY A 206 -13.08 -6.82 -17.68
C GLY A 206 -13.58 -8.25 -17.50
N ILE A 207 -14.00 -8.82 -18.63
CA ILE A 207 -14.41 -10.21 -18.70
C ILE A 207 -13.42 -10.91 -19.63
N TRP A 208 -12.84 -12.00 -19.15
CA TRP A 208 -12.02 -12.88 -19.96
C TRP A 208 -12.88 -13.99 -20.52
N SER A 209 -12.93 -14.12 -21.85
CA SER A 209 -13.71 -15.15 -22.50
C SER A 209 -12.87 -16.36 -22.86
N GLN A 210 -13.27 -17.53 -22.36
CA GLN A 210 -12.62 -18.80 -22.68
C GLN A 210 -12.84 -19.22 -24.14
N LYS A 211 -13.93 -18.78 -24.76
CA LYS A 211 -14.29 -19.18 -26.13
C LYS A 211 -13.45 -18.48 -27.19
N THR A 212 -13.11 -17.21 -26.95
CA THR A 212 -12.33 -16.40 -27.90
C THR A 212 -10.87 -16.21 -27.48
N GLY A 213 -10.51 -16.61 -26.26
CA GLY A 213 -9.17 -16.38 -25.70
C GLY A 213 -8.85 -14.91 -25.40
N ASN A 214 -9.79 -13.99 -25.65
CA ASN A 214 -9.59 -12.55 -25.55
C ASN A 214 -10.25 -11.96 -24.29
N SER A 215 -9.67 -10.87 -23.79
CA SER A 215 -10.25 -10.08 -22.71
C SER A 215 -10.94 -8.84 -23.27
N VAL A 216 -12.18 -8.61 -22.83
CA VAL A 216 -12.90 -7.36 -23.10
C VAL A 216 -12.82 -6.51 -21.84
N VAL A 217 -12.10 -5.39 -21.92
CA VAL A 217 -12.03 -4.41 -20.83
C VAL A 217 -13.28 -3.54 -20.89
N LYS A 218 -13.94 -3.38 -19.76
CA LYS A 218 -15.04 -2.43 -19.65
C LYS A 218 -14.46 -1.02 -19.76
N GLN A 219 -14.77 -0.33 -20.86
CA GLN A 219 -14.41 1.08 -21.01
C GLN A 219 -15.36 1.91 -20.14
N TYR A 220 -14.80 2.94 -19.49
CA TYR A 220 -15.50 3.92 -18.67
C TYR A 220 -15.31 5.30 -19.26
#